data_AF-A0A1Y4AL57-F1
#
_entry.id   AF-A0A1Y4AL57-F1
#
_cell.length_a   1.000
_cell.length_b   1.000
_cell.length_c   1.000
_cell.angle_alpha   90.00
_cell.angle_beta   90.00
_cell.angle_gamma   90.00
#
_symmetry.space_group_name_H-M   'P 1'
#
loop_
_entity.id
_entity.type
_entity.pdbx_description
1 polymer ?
#
loop_
_entity_poly.entity_id
_entity_poly.type
_entity_poly.pdbx_seq_one_letter_code
_entity_poly.pdbx_strand_id
1 'polypeptide(L)'
;MIWSYIKYIAVIVVMLMLSCAGREKNPHADEKIPQVVLSNKEIVRNWLSSIQQSGIPSYYGGAYVENEMLYIWVTSNSYAVQEDIWQRCKTKNGIIIKPYANSMAMLVGLMKTLDSLIVADNHTEIKWYGHALDERHNRIIIKLGDVSNENILRFKKHILDSPYFKYEKGEEAILF
;
A
#
# COMPACT_ATOMS: atom_id res chain seq x y z
N MET A 1 16.98 35.69 -53.06
CA MET A 1 16.86 34.52 -52.16
C MET A 1 16.74 34.88 -50.67
N ILE A 2 17.34 35.96 -50.18
CA ILE A 2 17.30 36.37 -48.75
C ILE A 2 15.91 36.82 -48.25
N TRP A 3 15.10 37.44 -49.11
CA TRP A 3 13.77 37.96 -48.72
C TRP A 3 12.71 36.88 -48.43
N SER A 4 12.87 35.67 -48.99
CA SER A 4 11.95 34.56 -48.72
C SER A 4 12.23 33.95 -47.33
N TYR A 5 13.51 33.84 -46.94
CA TYR A 5 13.93 33.31 -45.64
C TYR A 5 13.47 34.17 -44.46
N ILE A 6 13.45 35.50 -44.61
CA ILE A 6 12.99 36.42 -43.56
C ILE A 6 11.49 36.22 -43.26
N LYS A 7 10.66 35.95 -44.27
CA LYS A 7 9.24 35.65 -44.07
C LYS A 7 9.02 34.32 -43.35
N TYR A 8 9.80 33.29 -43.68
CA TYR A 8 9.70 31.99 -43.01
C TYR A 8 10.15 32.04 -41.54
N ILE A 9 11.23 32.78 -41.23
CA ILE A 9 11.69 32.95 -39.85
C ILE A 9 10.67 33.72 -39.01
N ALA A 10 10.04 34.75 -39.55
CA ALA A 10 9.00 35.51 -38.84
C ALA A 10 7.76 34.65 -38.51
N VAL A 11 7.33 33.77 -39.43
CA VAL A 11 6.18 32.86 -39.21
C VAL A 11 6.49 31.81 -38.15
N ILE A 12 7.71 31.26 -38.13
CA ILE A 12 8.13 30.27 -37.13
C ILE A 12 8.20 30.87 -35.73
N VAL A 13 8.67 32.12 -35.59
CA VAL A 13 8.72 32.81 -34.29
C VAL A 13 7.32 33.11 -33.76
N VAL A 14 6.36 33.50 -34.62
CA VAL A 14 4.96 33.71 -34.23
C VAL A 14 4.28 32.41 -33.83
N MET A 15 4.55 31.30 -34.52
CA MET A 15 4.07 29.95 -34.16
C MET A 15 4.63 29.47 -32.81
N LEU A 16 5.91 29.74 -32.51
CA LEU A 16 6.53 29.40 -31.22
C LEU A 16 6.00 30.28 -30.08
N MET A 17 5.72 31.57 -30.33
CA MET A 17 5.11 32.48 -29.35
C MET A 17 3.65 32.11 -29.06
N LEU A 18 2.90 31.61 -30.05
CA LEU A 18 1.54 31.08 -29.87
C LEU A 18 1.52 29.72 -29.17
N SER A 19 2.57 28.90 -29.32
CA SER A 19 2.72 27.64 -28.58
C SER A 19 3.03 27.84 -27.09
N CYS A 20 3.64 28.97 -26.72
CA CYS A 20 3.87 29.36 -25.32
C CYS A 20 2.68 30.08 -24.67
N ALA A 21 1.68 30.52 -25.43
CA ALA A 21 0.51 31.26 -24.92
C ALA A 21 -0.70 30.36 -24.61
N GLY A 22 -0.60 29.04 -24.80
CA GLY A 22 -1.74 28.10 -24.74
C GLY A 22 -1.53 26.93 -23.77
N ARG A 23 -0.97 27.18 -22.59
CA ARG A 23 -1.21 26.31 -21.43
C ARG A 23 -1.79 27.18 -20.33
N GLU A 24 -3.11 27.37 -20.37
CA GLU A 24 -3.84 27.46 -19.12
C GLU A 24 -3.45 26.23 -18.32
N LYS A 25 -2.60 26.44 -17.32
CA LYS A 25 -2.66 25.60 -16.14
C LYS A 25 -4.09 25.78 -15.67
N ASN A 26 -4.97 24.83 -16.00
CA ASN A 26 -6.07 24.55 -15.09
C ASN A 26 -5.38 24.48 -13.72
N PRO A 27 -5.69 25.38 -12.78
CA PRO A 27 -5.32 25.10 -11.42
C PRO A 27 -5.89 23.71 -11.21
N HIS A 28 -5.08 22.75 -10.77
CA HIS A 28 -5.66 21.61 -10.07
C HIS A 28 -6.63 22.28 -9.11
N ALA A 29 -7.93 22.06 -9.32
CA ALA A 29 -8.90 22.47 -8.35
C ALA A 29 -8.47 21.70 -7.12
N ASP A 30 -7.72 22.38 -6.25
CA ASP A 30 -7.52 22.02 -4.87
C ASP A 30 -8.96 22.04 -4.35
N GLU A 31 -9.65 20.92 -4.53
CA GLU A 31 -10.86 20.63 -3.79
C GLU A 31 -10.37 20.67 -2.35
N LYS A 32 -10.52 21.85 -1.74
CA LYS A 32 -9.95 22.17 -0.44
C LYS A 32 -10.47 21.13 0.52
N ILE A 33 -9.65 20.11 0.80
CA ILE A 33 -9.93 19.12 1.82
C ILE A 33 -10.27 19.94 3.06
N PRO A 34 -11.50 19.83 3.57
CA PRO A 34 -11.94 20.69 4.66
C PRO A 34 -10.92 20.58 5.80
N GLN A 35 -10.44 21.72 6.30
CA GLN A 35 -9.57 21.77 7.49
C GLN A 35 -10.34 21.41 8.77
N VAL A 36 -11.46 20.69 8.64
CA VAL A 36 -12.27 20.19 9.74
C VAL A 36 -11.40 19.23 10.54
N VAL A 37 -11.29 19.51 11.83
CA VAL A 37 -10.67 18.61 12.79
C VAL A 37 -11.62 17.43 12.98
N LEU A 38 -11.41 16.37 12.22
CA LEU A 38 -12.14 15.12 12.35
C LEU A 38 -11.60 14.33 13.55
N SER A 39 -12.48 13.67 14.29
CA SER A 39 -12.06 12.68 15.28
C SER A 39 -11.41 11.47 14.60
N ASN A 40 -10.52 10.76 15.30
CA ASN A 40 -9.90 9.54 14.76
C ASN A 40 -10.94 8.52 14.26
N LYS A 41 -12.06 8.36 14.98
CA LYS A 41 -13.17 7.47 14.57
C LYS A 41 -13.78 7.88 13.22
N GLU A 42 -13.89 9.18 12.95
CA GLU A 42 -14.39 9.68 11.66
C GLU A 42 -13.38 9.44 10.54
N ILE A 43 -12.09 9.67 10.80
CA ILE A 43 -11.01 9.41 9.84
C ILE A 43 -11.00 7.93 9.43
N VAL A 44 -11.03 7.02 10.42
CA VAL A 44 -11.06 5.57 10.18
C VAL A 44 -12.32 5.17 9.42
N ARG A 45 -13.49 5.72 9.79
CA ARG A 45 -14.74 5.45 9.07
C ARG A 45 -14.68 5.89 7.62
N ASN A 46 -14.19 7.11 7.36
CA ASN A 46 -14.03 7.64 6.01
C ASN A 46 -13.11 6.74 5.18
N TRP A 47 -11.96 6.35 5.74
CA TRP A 47 -11.04 5.41 5.09
C TRP A 47 -11.73 4.09 4.72
N LEU A 48 -12.38 3.42 5.67
CA LEU A 48 -13.07 2.15 5.47
C LEU A 48 -14.23 2.28 4.45
N SER A 49 -15.02 3.35 4.53
CA SER A 49 -16.07 3.63 3.56
C SER A 49 -15.51 3.85 2.16
N SER A 50 -14.37 4.55 2.03
CA SER A 50 -13.71 4.75 0.73
C SER A 50 -13.24 3.43 0.12
N ILE A 51 -12.76 2.49 0.94
CA ILE A 51 -12.36 1.16 0.47
C ILE A 51 -13.59 0.38 -0.03
N GLN A 52 -14.71 0.44 0.69
CA GLN A 52 -15.95 -0.23 0.29
C GLN A 52 -16.52 0.35 -1.02
N GLN A 53 -16.39 1.66 -1.23
CA GLN A 53 -16.98 2.35 -2.39
C GLN A 53 -16.07 2.32 -3.62
N SER A 54 -14.77 2.52 -3.45
CA SER A 54 -13.81 2.72 -4.54
C SER A 54 -12.76 1.61 -4.64
N GLY A 55 -12.87 0.58 -3.80
CA GLY A 55 -11.92 -0.52 -3.74
C GLY A 55 -10.64 -0.18 -2.97
N ILE A 56 -9.83 -1.22 -2.76
CA ILE A 56 -8.52 -1.14 -2.12
C ILE A 56 -7.51 -0.58 -3.13
N PRO A 57 -6.85 0.55 -2.84
CA PRO A 57 -5.81 1.09 -3.72
C PRO A 57 -4.61 0.13 -3.86
N SER A 58 -4.00 0.07 -5.03
CA SER A 58 -2.85 -0.81 -5.29
C SER A 58 -1.61 -0.46 -4.43
N TYR A 59 -1.50 0.79 -3.99
CA TYR A 59 -0.41 1.24 -3.12
C TYR A 59 -0.61 0.83 -1.65
N TYR A 60 -1.81 0.41 -1.25
CA TYR A 60 -2.17 0.17 0.14
C TYR A 60 -1.41 -1.03 0.71
N GLY A 61 -0.78 -0.86 1.87
CA GLY A 61 0.01 -1.88 2.58
C GLY A 61 -0.56 -2.31 3.93
N GLY A 62 -1.78 -1.91 4.29
CA GLY A 62 -2.36 -2.13 5.62
C GLY A 62 -2.47 -0.84 6.44
N ALA A 63 -3.30 -0.86 7.47
CA ALA A 63 -3.49 0.29 8.35
C ALA A 63 -3.74 -0.13 9.79
N TYR A 64 -3.40 0.76 10.72
CA TYR A 64 -3.68 0.54 12.13
C TYR A 64 -3.83 1.88 12.86
N VAL A 65 -4.47 1.83 14.02
CA VAL A 65 -4.63 3.00 14.90
C VAL A 65 -3.69 2.87 16.09
N GLU A 66 -3.02 3.97 16.43
CA GLU A 66 -2.19 4.09 17.61
C GLU A 66 -2.09 5.55 18.02
N ASN A 67 -2.15 5.83 19.33
CA ASN A 67 -2.06 7.19 19.87
C ASN A 67 -3.00 8.19 19.15
N GLU A 68 -4.24 7.78 18.90
CA GLU A 68 -5.27 8.56 18.19
C GLU A 68 -4.94 8.94 16.74
N MET A 69 -3.90 8.35 16.14
CA MET A 69 -3.51 8.56 14.75
C MET A 69 -3.83 7.32 13.91
N LEU A 70 -4.28 7.54 12.68
CA LEU A 70 -4.39 6.49 11.66
C LEU A 70 -3.05 6.36 10.93
N TYR A 71 -2.41 5.20 11.05
CA TYR A 71 -1.21 4.87 10.30
C TYR A 71 -1.60 4.07 9.06
N ILE A 72 -1.10 4.47 7.89
CA ILE A 72 -1.34 3.78 6.62
C ILE A 72 0.00 3.46 5.97
N TRP A 73 0.26 2.17 5.77
CA TRP A 73 1.40 1.71 5.00
C TRP A 73 1.14 1.88 3.51
N VAL A 74 2.13 2.39 2.77
CA VAL A 74 2.05 2.62 1.33
C VAL A 74 3.30 2.15 0.60
N THR A 75 3.16 1.72 -0.65
CA THR A 75 4.30 1.28 -1.47
C THR A 75 5.18 2.44 -1.96
N SER A 76 4.66 3.67 -2.02
CA SER A 76 5.40 4.85 -2.46
C SER A 76 5.04 6.12 -1.68
N ASN A 77 5.99 7.03 -1.52
CA ASN A 77 5.77 8.33 -0.87
C ASN A 77 5.37 9.46 -1.85
N SER A 78 4.78 9.13 -3.00
CA SER A 78 4.45 10.14 -4.01
C SER A 78 3.33 11.06 -3.54
N TYR A 79 3.34 12.32 -4.00
CA TYR A 79 2.27 13.28 -3.68
C TYR A 79 0.89 12.77 -4.12
N ALA A 80 0.80 12.09 -5.27
CA ALA A 80 -0.46 11.52 -5.76
C ALA A 80 -1.05 10.49 -4.78
N VAL A 81 -0.21 9.64 -4.17
CA VAL A 81 -0.65 8.68 -3.14
C VAL A 81 -1.11 9.40 -1.87
N GLN A 82 -0.37 10.42 -1.44
CA GLN A 82 -0.75 11.19 -0.25
C GLN A 82 -2.08 11.92 -0.45
N GLU A 83 -2.26 12.55 -1.61
CA GLU A 83 -3.48 13.26 -1.97
C GLU A 83 -4.68 12.30 -2.03
N ASP A 84 -4.55 11.14 -2.69
CA ASP A 84 -5.62 10.13 -2.70
C ASP A 84 -5.99 9.67 -1.28
N ILE A 85 -5.01 9.46 -0.39
CA ILE A 85 -5.27 9.12 1.03
C ILE A 85 -6.02 10.25 1.74
N TRP A 86 -5.61 11.49 1.57
CA TRP A 86 -6.26 12.62 2.23
C TRP A 86 -7.69 12.83 1.74
N GLN A 87 -7.94 12.63 0.44
CA GLN A 87 -9.28 12.68 -0.14
C GLN A 87 -10.17 11.56 0.42
N ARG A 88 -9.65 10.33 0.48
CA ARG A 88 -10.34 9.18 1.09
C ARG A 88 -10.67 9.39 2.55
N CYS A 89 -9.75 9.98 3.31
CA CYS A 89 -9.94 10.25 4.74
C CYS A 89 -10.72 11.56 5.00
N LYS A 90 -10.87 12.41 3.98
CA LYS A 90 -11.45 13.77 4.04
C LYS A 90 -10.71 14.74 4.96
N THR A 91 -9.43 14.46 5.26
CA THR A 91 -8.57 15.32 6.07
C THR A 91 -7.09 15.00 5.84
N LYS A 92 -6.20 15.94 6.15
CA LYS A 92 -4.74 15.72 6.25
C LYS A 92 -4.30 15.45 7.69
N ASN A 93 -5.10 15.87 8.67
CA ASN A 93 -4.77 15.76 10.09
C ASN A 93 -5.10 14.37 10.62
N GLY A 94 -4.41 13.93 11.67
CA GLY A 94 -4.71 12.63 12.31
C GLY A 94 -4.25 11.40 11.52
N ILE A 95 -3.45 11.59 10.45
CA ILE A 95 -2.99 10.52 9.55
C ILE A 95 -1.46 10.55 9.48
N ILE A 96 -0.85 9.37 9.61
CA ILE A 96 0.58 9.16 9.37
C ILE A 96 0.74 8.18 8.21
N ILE A 97 1.33 8.66 7.12
CA ILE A 97 1.62 7.84 5.94
C ILE A 97 3.02 7.24 6.10
N LYS A 98 3.10 5.91 6.08
CA LYS A 98 4.35 5.16 6.23
C LYS A 98 4.76 4.53 4.88
N PRO A 99 5.80 5.05 4.20
CA PRO A 99 6.15 4.60 2.86
C PRO A 99 7.02 3.35 2.81
N TYR A 100 7.19 2.82 1.58
CA TYR A 100 8.07 1.70 1.21
C TYR A 100 7.68 0.35 1.82
N ALA A 101 6.38 0.16 2.04
CA ALA A 101 5.79 -1.10 2.43
C ALA A 101 5.56 -2.05 1.25
N ASN A 102 5.38 -3.33 1.56
CA ASN A 102 4.72 -4.28 0.67
C ASN A 102 3.25 -3.93 0.52
N SER A 103 2.67 -4.14 -0.67
CA SER A 103 1.23 -3.97 -0.83
C SER A 103 0.47 -5.08 -0.10
N MET A 104 -0.71 -4.74 0.39
CA MET A 104 -1.68 -5.68 0.96
C MET A 104 -2.00 -6.80 -0.03
N ALA A 105 -2.16 -6.45 -1.30
CA ALA A 105 -2.42 -7.41 -2.36
C ALA A 105 -1.27 -8.43 -2.52
N MET A 106 -0.02 -7.96 -2.42
CA MET A 106 1.15 -8.85 -2.45
C MET A 106 1.18 -9.78 -1.24
N LEU A 107 0.99 -9.24 -0.02
CA LEU A 107 1.00 -10.05 1.21
C LEU A 107 -0.12 -11.10 1.20
N VAL A 108 -1.34 -10.70 0.83
CA VAL A 108 -2.47 -11.64 0.69
C VAL A 108 -2.22 -12.66 -0.41
N GLY A 109 -1.58 -12.27 -1.52
CA GLY A 109 -1.15 -13.20 -2.57
C GLY A 109 -0.19 -14.25 -2.03
N LEU A 110 0.79 -13.82 -1.23
CA LEU A 110 1.76 -14.71 -0.59
C LEU A 110 1.10 -15.67 0.42
N MET A 111 0.10 -15.19 1.19
CA MET A 111 -0.71 -16.03 2.07
C MET A 111 -1.46 -17.12 1.28
N LYS A 112 -2.09 -16.78 0.15
CA LYS A 112 -2.77 -17.75 -0.71
C LYS A 112 -1.81 -18.80 -1.30
N THR A 113 -0.61 -18.37 -1.69
CA THR A 113 0.45 -19.31 -2.12
C THR A 113 0.82 -20.25 -0.98
N LEU A 114 0.99 -19.74 0.23
CA LEU A 114 1.29 -20.53 1.42
C LEU A 114 0.18 -21.56 1.70
N ASP A 115 -1.08 -21.15 1.70
CA ASP A 115 -2.24 -22.04 1.88
C ASP A 115 -2.23 -23.19 0.87
N SER A 116 -1.96 -22.89 -0.39
CA SER A 116 -1.93 -23.88 -1.47
C SER A 116 -0.82 -24.92 -1.26
N LEU A 117 0.36 -24.50 -0.80
CA LEU A 117 1.51 -25.37 -0.58
C LEU A 117 1.30 -26.30 0.62
N ILE A 118 0.72 -25.77 1.70
CA ILE A 118 0.44 -26.54 2.93
C ILE A 118 -0.66 -27.58 2.70
N VAL A 119 -1.66 -27.28 1.88
CA VAL A 119 -2.70 -28.26 1.53
C VAL A 119 -2.14 -29.37 0.62
N ALA A 120 -1.17 -29.04 -0.23
CA ALA A 120 -0.58 -29.99 -1.18
C ALA A 120 0.35 -31.01 -0.51
N ASP A 121 1.04 -30.63 0.58
CA ASP A 121 1.99 -31.49 1.27
C ASP A 121 1.86 -31.39 2.80
N ASN A 122 1.65 -32.52 3.46
CA ASN A 122 1.39 -32.57 4.90
C ASN A 122 2.71 -32.70 5.68
N HIS A 123 3.32 -31.55 6.01
CA HIS A 123 4.54 -31.48 6.80
C HIS A 123 4.29 -31.48 8.32
N THR A 124 3.81 -32.60 8.86
CA THR A 124 3.48 -32.73 10.30
C THR A 124 4.67 -32.42 11.23
N GLU A 125 5.89 -32.68 10.78
CA GLU A 125 7.14 -32.41 11.50
C GLU A 125 7.45 -30.92 11.67
N ILE A 126 6.89 -30.07 10.81
CA ILE A 126 7.04 -28.61 10.89
C ILE A 126 6.14 -28.05 11.99
N LYS A 127 5.08 -28.77 12.37
CA LYS A 127 4.06 -28.34 13.35
C LYS A 127 3.52 -26.94 13.00
N TRP A 128 3.10 -26.76 11.76
CA TRP A 128 2.47 -25.52 11.34
C TRP A 128 1.05 -25.43 11.90
N TYR A 129 0.71 -24.29 12.48
CA TYR A 129 -0.59 -24.06 13.13
C TYR A 129 -1.38 -22.90 12.55
N GLY A 130 -0.83 -22.21 11.55
CA GLY A 130 -1.53 -21.13 10.90
C GLY A 130 -0.62 -19.99 10.49
N HIS A 131 -1.25 -18.98 9.93
CA HIS A 131 -0.60 -17.74 9.58
C HIS A 131 -1.61 -16.59 9.66
N ALA A 132 -1.10 -15.37 9.88
CA ALA A 132 -1.92 -14.19 10.02
C ALA A 132 -1.20 -12.97 9.46
N LEU A 133 -1.97 -12.00 8.97
CA LEU A 133 -1.42 -10.72 8.55
C LEU A 133 -1.14 -9.85 9.78
N ASP A 134 0.06 -9.29 9.84
CA ASP A 134 0.46 -8.27 10.82
C ASP A 134 0.51 -6.92 10.09
N GLU A 135 -0.67 -6.30 9.96
CA GLU A 135 -0.83 -5.00 9.28
C GLU A 135 0.00 -3.90 9.94
N ARG A 136 0.22 -3.99 11.26
CA ARG A 136 1.02 -3.02 12.00
C ARG A 136 2.48 -3.02 11.55
N HIS A 137 3.04 -4.19 11.29
CA HIS A 137 4.44 -4.33 10.87
C HIS A 137 4.60 -4.70 9.39
N ASN A 138 3.52 -4.63 8.59
CA ASN A 138 3.50 -4.91 7.15
C ASN A 138 4.17 -6.25 6.77
N ARG A 139 3.79 -7.32 7.47
CA ARG A 139 4.39 -8.67 7.32
C ARG A 139 3.38 -9.76 7.61
N ILE A 140 3.77 -11.02 7.43
CA ILE A 140 2.96 -12.19 7.75
C ILE A 140 3.59 -12.92 8.93
N ILE A 141 2.77 -13.23 9.93
CA ILE A 141 3.15 -14.09 11.05
C ILE A 141 2.90 -15.54 10.65
N ILE A 142 3.91 -16.39 10.79
CA ILE A 142 3.83 -17.84 10.65
C ILE A 142 3.83 -18.45 12.04
N LYS A 143 2.78 -19.22 12.37
CA LYS A 143 2.62 -19.87 13.66
C LYS A 143 3.13 -21.31 13.59
N LEU A 144 4.19 -21.61 14.33
CA LEU A 144 4.81 -22.93 14.40
C LEU A 144 4.82 -23.44 15.84
N GLY A 145 4.72 -24.75 16.05
CA GLY A 145 4.88 -25.37 17.37
C GLY A 145 6.31 -25.31 17.91
N ASP A 146 7.29 -25.23 17.01
CA ASP A 146 8.70 -24.99 17.32
C ASP A 146 9.25 -23.87 16.42
N VAL A 147 9.87 -22.85 17.03
CA VAL A 147 10.51 -21.71 16.35
C VAL A 147 12.03 -21.75 16.45
N SER A 148 12.61 -22.94 16.68
CA SER A 148 14.03 -23.17 16.54
C SER A 148 14.52 -22.87 15.12
N ASN A 149 15.80 -22.47 14.99
CA ASN A 149 16.40 -22.20 13.69
C ASN A 149 16.32 -23.41 12.75
N GLU A 150 16.48 -24.62 13.30
CA GLU A 150 16.35 -25.90 12.59
C GLU A 150 14.96 -26.01 11.93
N ASN A 151 13.89 -25.80 12.70
CA ASN A 151 12.53 -25.95 12.19
C ASN A 151 12.14 -24.83 11.22
N ILE A 152 12.61 -23.60 11.46
CA ILE A 152 12.42 -22.48 10.53
C ILE A 152 13.12 -22.75 9.19
N LEU A 153 14.35 -23.27 9.20
CA LEU A 153 15.07 -23.64 7.98
C LEU A 153 14.34 -24.76 7.22
N ARG A 154 13.77 -25.74 7.95
CA ARG A 154 12.93 -26.79 7.35
C ARG A 154 11.69 -26.20 6.69
N PHE A 155 10.97 -25.30 7.37
CA PHE A 155 9.83 -24.58 6.80
C PHE A 155 10.20 -23.86 5.50
N LYS A 156 11.29 -23.09 5.52
CA LYS A 156 11.76 -22.33 4.36
C LYS A 156 12.10 -23.23 3.18
N LYS A 157 12.74 -24.37 3.45
CA LYS A 157 13.20 -25.32 2.44
C LYS A 157 12.05 -26.09 1.79
N HIS A 158 11.06 -26.50 2.58
CA HIS A 158 10.03 -27.44 2.15
C HIS A 158 8.70 -26.78 1.79
N ILE A 159 8.36 -25.67 2.45
CA ILE A 159 7.11 -24.94 2.21
C ILE A 159 7.43 -23.67 1.41
N LEU A 160 7.95 -22.64 2.07
CA LEU A 160 8.16 -21.34 1.43
C LEU A 160 9.11 -20.47 2.24
N ASP A 161 10.12 -19.92 1.57
CA ASP A 161 10.95 -18.85 2.13
C ASP A 161 10.46 -17.48 1.68
N SER A 162 10.41 -16.54 2.61
CA SER A 162 10.09 -15.15 2.35
C SER A 162 10.70 -14.24 3.40
N PRO A 163 11.26 -13.07 3.01
CA PRO A 163 11.73 -12.07 3.96
C PRO A 163 10.57 -11.43 4.74
N TYR A 164 9.33 -11.62 4.30
CA TYR A 164 8.14 -11.02 4.92
C TYR A 164 7.53 -11.91 6.01
N PHE A 165 8.16 -13.06 6.29
CA PHE A 165 7.70 -13.95 7.33
C PHE A 165 8.37 -13.65 8.66
N LYS A 166 7.53 -13.52 9.70
CA LYS A 166 7.95 -13.55 11.09
C LYS A 166 7.43 -14.82 11.72
N TYR A 167 8.33 -15.62 12.27
CA TYR A 167 7.98 -16.88 12.93
C TYR A 167 7.71 -16.62 14.40
N GLU A 168 6.58 -17.16 14.88
CA GLU A 168 6.15 -17.07 16.27
C GLU A 168 5.63 -18.42 16.73
N LYS A 169 5.76 -18.68 18.04
CA LYS A 169 5.20 -19.88 18.63
C LYS A 169 3.67 -19.82 18.52
N GLY A 170 3.09 -20.90 18.02
CA GLY A 170 1.66 -21.13 17.98
C GLY A 170 1.29 -22.38 18.78
N GLU A 171 0.00 -22.58 18.93
CA GLU A 171 -0.58 -23.78 19.51
C GLU A 171 -1.64 -24.33 18.55
N GLU A 172 -1.85 -25.63 18.60
CA GLU A 172 -2.88 -26.28 17.82
C GLU A 172 -4.25 -25.76 18.25
N ALA A 173 -5.08 -25.36 17.28
CA ALA A 173 -6.44 -24.93 17.57
C ALA A 173 -7.25 -26.13 18.04
N ILE A 174 -7.59 -26.16 19.33
CA ILE A 174 -8.55 -27.14 19.86
C ILE A 174 -9.94 -26.68 19.44
N LEU A 175 -10.48 -27.30 18.39
CA LEU A 175 -11.86 -27.09 17.97
C LEU A 175 -12.78 -27.89 18.92
N PHE A 176 -13.63 -27.19 19.67
CA PHE A 176 -14.71 -27.76 20.49
C PHE A 176 -16.01 -27.86 19.69
#